data_AF-A0A7V8ZK74-F1
#
_entry.id   AF-A0A7V8ZK74-F1
#
_cell.length_a   1.000
_cell.length_b   1.000
_cell.length_c   1.000
_cell.angle_alpha   90.00
_cell.angle_beta   90.00
_cell.angle_gamma   90.00
#
_symmetry.space_group_name_H-M   'P 1'
#
loop_
_entity.id
_entity.type
_entity.pdbx_description
1 polymer ?
#
loop_
_entity_poly.entity_id
_entity_poly.type
_entity_poly.pdbx_seq_one_letter_code
_entity_poly.pdbx_strand_id
1 'polypeptide(L)' 'MPVSGHDNAGHSHAPSADADRGPLLQALALITGFMLVEVAAGIISGSVALLSDAAHMVTDAASI' A
#
# COMPACT_ATOMS: atom_id res chain seq x y z
N MET A 1 33.08 30.39 24.74
CA MET A 1 32.72 28.97 24.63
C MET A 1 31.43 28.89 23.82
N PRO A 2 31.45 28.46 22.55
CA PRO A 2 30.25 28.36 21.72
C PRO A 2 29.40 27.15 22.13
N VAL A 3 28.10 27.33 22.33
CA VAL A 3 27.13 26.24 22.51
C VAL A 3 26.69 25.80 21.11
N SER A 4 27.07 24.59 20.70
CA SER A 4 26.62 24.02 19.43
C SER A 4 25.16 23.63 19.59
N GLY A 5 24.30 24.21 18.74
CA GLY A 5 22.88 23.91 18.66
C GLY A 5 22.64 22.44 18.31
N HIS A 6 21.57 21.89 18.85
CA HIS A 6 21.12 20.55 18.55
C HIS A 6 20.48 20.54 17.16
N ASP A 7 21.21 20.01 16.19
CA ASP A 7 20.73 19.83 14.82
C ASP A 7 19.59 18.80 14.84
N ASN A 8 18.36 19.25 14.63
CA ASN A 8 17.22 18.38 14.39
C ASN A 8 17.40 17.72 13.03
N ALA A 9 18.14 16.61 12.99
CA ALA A 9 18.27 15.74 11.85
C ALA A 9 16.86 15.25 11.44
N GLY A 10 16.30 15.87 10.41
CA GLY A 10 14.99 15.53 9.88
C GLY A 10 14.95 14.07 9.42
N HIS A 11 14.12 13.26 10.06
CA HIS A 11 13.78 11.91 9.61
C HIS A 11 13.03 12.01 8.29
N SER A 12 13.76 11.84 7.20
CA SER A 12 13.23 11.85 5.83
C SER A 12 12.61 10.47 5.56
N HIS A 13 11.29 10.36 5.73
CA HIS A 13 10.49 9.25 5.22
C HIS A 13 10.19 9.45 3.73
N ALA A 14 11.23 9.71 2.93
CA ALA A 14 11.09 9.77 1.48
C ALA A 14 11.21 8.33 0.94
N PRO A 15 10.26 7.86 0.12
CA PRO A 15 10.44 6.62 -0.62
C PRO A 15 11.75 6.72 -1.41
N SER A 16 12.63 5.73 -1.23
CA SER A 16 13.89 5.69 -1.97
C SER A 16 13.59 5.62 -3.46
N ALA A 17 14.23 6.48 -4.26
CA ALA A 17 14.04 6.49 -5.72
C ALA A 17 14.44 5.16 -6.39
N ASP A 18 15.24 4.35 -5.70
CA ASP A 18 15.65 2.98 -6.02
C ASP A 18 14.65 1.91 -5.53
N ALA A 19 13.39 2.26 -5.26
CA ALA A 19 12.37 1.24 -5.02
C ALA A 19 12.26 0.35 -6.27
N ASP A 20 12.70 -0.90 -6.15
CA ASP A 20 12.72 -1.85 -7.25
C ASP A 20 11.30 -2.05 -7.81
N ARG A 21 11.09 -1.61 -9.06
CA ARG A 21 9.78 -1.70 -9.73
C ARG A 21 9.33 -3.14 -9.97
N GLY A 22 10.28 -4.07 -10.10
CA GLY A 22 10.02 -5.50 -10.31
C GLY A 22 9.18 -6.14 -9.19
N PRO A 23 9.65 -6.16 -7.93
CA PRO A 23 8.89 -6.69 -6.80
C PRO A 23 7.60 -5.92 -6.54
N LEU A 24 7.54 -4.60 -6.79
CA LEU A 24 6.31 -3.82 -6.67
C LEU A 24 5.23 -4.27 -7.66
N LEU A 25 5.60 -4.49 -8.93
CA LEU A 25 4.68 -5.03 -9.94
C LEU A 25 4.23 -6.45 -9.60
N GLN A 26 5.12 -7.26 -9.03
CA GLN A 26 4.78 -8.62 -8.62
C GLN A 26 3.81 -8.62 -7.43
N ALA A 27 4.03 -7.76 -6.44
CA ALA A 27 3.11 -7.56 -5.33
C ALA A 27 1.75 -7.03 -5.81
N LEU A 28 1.73 -6.08 -6.75
CA LEU A 28 0.50 -5.54 -7.35
C LEU A 28 -0.32 -6.63 -8.04
N ALA A 29 0.33 -7.50 -8.81
CA ALA A 29 -0.34 -8.60 -9.49
C ALA A 29 -0.96 -9.58 -8.48
N LEU A 30 -0.25 -9.89 -7.39
CA LEU A 30 -0.76 -10.76 -6.33
C LEU A 30 -1.95 -10.14 -5.61
N ILE A 31 -1.85 -8.88 -5.18
CA ILE A 31 -2.94 -8.15 -4.49
C ILE A 31 -4.15 -8.00 -5.38
N THR A 32 -3.97 -7.62 -6.65
CA THR A 32 -5.08 -7.48 -7.61
C THR A 32 -5.78 -8.83 -7.84
N GLY A 33 -5.01 -9.92 -7.92
CA GLY A 33 -5.56 -11.27 -8.01
C GLY A 33 -6.39 -11.64 -6.78
N PHE A 34 -5.89 -11.35 -5.58
CA PHE A 34 -6.59 -11.63 -4.32
C PHE A 34 -7.85 -10.77 -4.17
N MET A 35 -7.76 -9.48 -4.50
CA MET A 35 -8.88 -8.54 -4.54
C MET A 35 -10.04 -9.07 -5.41
N LEU A 36 -9.77 -9.63 -6.59
CA LEU A 36 -10.82 -10.24 -7.44
C LEU A 36 -11.52 -11.42 -6.75
N VAL A 37 -10.76 -12.24 -6.02
CA VAL A 37 -11.31 -13.37 -5.25
C VAL A 37 -12.21 -12.85 -4.13
N GLU A 38 -11.80 -11.80 -3.42
CA GLU A 38 -12.59 -11.22 -2.32
C GLU A 38 -13.85 -10.51 -2.80
N VAL A 39 -13.79 -9.83 -3.94
CA VAL A 39 -15.00 -9.28 -4.59
C VAL A 39 -15.97 -10.41 -4.94
N ALA A 40 -15.49 -11.49 -5.56
CA ALA A 40 -16.33 -12.64 -5.90
C ALA A 40 -16.92 -13.30 -4.64
N ALA A 41 -16.11 -13.54 -3.61
CA ALA A 41 -16.55 -14.10 -2.34
C ALA A 41 -17.54 -13.19 -1.59
N GLY A 42 -17.32 -11.88 -1.63
CA GLY A 42 -18.22 -10.87 -1.07
C GLY A 42 -19.59 -10.88 -1.75
N ILE A 43 -19.61 -10.98 -3.08
CA ILE A 43 -20.86 -11.09 -3.86
C ILE A 43 -21.57 -12.42 -3.56
N ILE A 44 -20.85 -13.55 -3.59
CA ILE A 44 -21.42 -14.88 -3.35
C ILE A 44 -21.99 -15.00 -1.93
N SER A 45 -21.29 -14.48 -0.92
CA SER A 45 -21.74 -14.52 0.47
C SER A 45 -22.72 -13.41 0.85
N GLY A 46 -22.89 -12.38 0.01
CA GLY A 46 -23.67 -11.18 0.34
C GLY A 46 -23.03 -10.31 1.43
N SER A 47 -21.71 -10.37 1.60
CA SER A 47 -21.00 -9.68 2.68
C SER A 47 -20.47 -8.31 2.24
N VAL A 48 -21.06 -7.26 2.82
CA VAL A 48 -20.58 -5.88 2.62
C VAL A 48 -19.20 -5.66 3.28
N ALA A 49 -18.87 -6.44 4.32
CA ALA A 49 -17.57 -6.34 4.99
C ALA A 49 -16.43 -6.72 4.04
N LEU A 50 -16.55 -7.83 3.31
CA LEU A 50 -15.55 -8.25 2.32
C LEU A 50 -15.45 -7.27 1.14
N LEU A 51 -16.60 -6.72 0.72
CA LEU A 51 -16.60 -5.73 -0.35
C LEU A 51 -15.94 -4.40 0.09
N SER A 52 -16.12 -4.00 1.35
CA SER A 52 -15.46 -2.82 1.93
C SER A 52 -13.94 -3.02 2.05
N ASP A 53 -13.50 -4.22 2.39
CA ASP A 53 -12.08 -4.58 2.44
C ASP A 53 -11.46 -4.52 1.03
N ALA A 54 -12.12 -5.15 0.05
CA ALA A 54 -11.73 -5.08 -1.35
C ALA A 54 -11.70 -3.65 -1.92
N ALA A 55 -12.63 -2.79 -1.52
CA ALA A 55 -12.67 -1.40 -1.98
C ALA A 55 -11.48 -0.57 -1.51
N HIS A 56 -10.97 -0.82 -0.30
CA HIS A 56 -9.76 -0.15 0.16
C HIS A 56 -8.53 -0.67 -0.61
N MET A 57 -8.44 -1.98 -0.86
CA MET A 57 -7.38 -2.58 -1.68
C MET A 57 -7.31 -2.02 -3.11
N VAL A 58 -8.46 -1.69 -3.72
CA VAL A 58 -8.51 -1.02 -5.03
C VAL A 58 -7.78 0.33 -5.00
N THR A 59 -7.95 1.10 -3.92
CA THR A 59 -7.34 2.43 -3.79
C THR A 59 -5.83 2.32 -3.64
N ASP A 60 -5.36 1.35 -2.86
CA ASP A 60 -3.93 1.04 -2.73
C ASP A 60 -3.33 0.63 -4.09
N ALA A 61 -4.02 -0.25 -4.84
CA ALA A 61 -3.58 -0.67 -6.16
C ALA A 61 -3.55 0.46 -7.20
N ALA A 62 -4.47 1.44 -7.10
CA ALA A 62 -4.51 2.60 -7.99
C ALA A 62 -3.44 3.66 -7.66
N SER A 63 -2.88 3.62 -6.45
CA SER A 63 -1.86 4.57 -5.98
C SER A 63 -0.42 4.13 -6.29
N ILE A 64 -0.23 2.98 -6.94
CA ILE A 64 1.07 2.38 -7.23
C ILE A 64 1.75 2.94 -8.49
#